data_AF-A0A7X8ST57-F1
#
_entry.id   AF-A0A7X8ST57-F1
#
_cell.length_a   1.000
_cell.length_b   1.000
_cell.length_c   1.000
_cell.angle_alpha   90.00
_cell.angle_beta   90.00
_cell.angle_gamma   90.00
#
_symmetry.space_group_name_H-M   'P 1'
#
loop_
_entity.id
_entity.type
_entity.pdbx_description
1 polymer ?
#
loop_
_entity_poly.entity_id
_entity_poly.type
_entity_poly.pdbx_seq_one_letter_code
_entity_poly.pdbx_strand_id
1 'polypeptide(L)'
;MFNFDEANKKGKEAMDTALKSYSDVNKGFQAIAAEAAEYSKKSFQDGVTHFETLAGVKSFEAAFELQTSFVKSSYENFVAEATKLGEMYADLAKTAYKPYEAPVAAATKAASKAAATATAA
;
A
#
# COMPACT_ATOMS: atom_id res chain seq x y z
N MET A 1 26.76 36.73 5.00
CA MET A 1 27.42 35.98 3.91
C MET A 1 26.49 34.86 3.49
N PHE A 2 26.05 34.85 2.23
CA PHE A 2 25.31 33.70 1.68
C PHE A 2 26.27 32.50 1.64
N ASN A 3 26.00 31.47 2.42
CA ASN A 3 26.88 30.31 2.56
C ASN A 3 26.57 29.32 1.42
N PHE A 4 27.21 29.53 0.27
CA PHE A 4 26.97 28.76 -0.96
C PHE A 4 27.18 27.25 -0.76
N ASP A 5 28.13 26.84 0.08
CA ASP A 5 28.39 25.44 0.39
C ASP A 5 27.23 24.76 1.15
N GLU A 6 26.61 25.46 2.10
CA GLU A 6 25.40 24.95 2.77
C GLU A 6 24.20 24.89 1.84
N ALA A 7 24.05 25.87 0.94
CA ALA A 7 22.98 25.86 -0.06
C ALA A 7 23.15 24.68 -1.03
N ASN A 8 24.37 24.41 -1.48
CA ASN A 8 24.69 23.29 -2.37
C ASN A 8 24.48 21.93 -1.68
N LYS A 9 24.93 21.79 -0.42
CA LYS A 9 24.71 20.58 0.39
C LYS A 9 23.22 20.29 0.60
N LYS A 10 22.43 21.30 0.99
CA LYS A 10 20.97 21.17 1.15
C LYS A 10 20.27 20.78 -0.16
N GLY A 11 20.73 21.34 -1.30
CA GLY A 11 20.22 20.97 -2.62
C GLY A 11 20.46 19.50 -2.96
N LYS A 12 21.67 18.99 -2.65
CA LYS A 12 22.01 17.57 -2.85
C LYS A 12 21.18 16.65 -1.96
N GLU A 13 21.06 16.97 -0.67
CA GLU A 13 20.24 16.19 0.28
C GLU A 13 18.76 16.15 -0.15
N ALA A 14 18.23 17.27 -0.65
CA ALA A 14 16.86 17.33 -1.19
C ALA A 14 16.69 16.44 -2.44
N MET A 15 17.66 16.45 -3.35
CA MET A 15 17.65 15.59 -4.55
C MET A 15 17.73 14.12 -4.18
N ASP A 16 18.63 13.73 -3.29
CA ASP A 16 18.78 12.35 -2.83
C ASP A 16 17.49 11.87 -2.14
N THR A 17 16.87 12.73 -1.33
CA THR A 17 15.57 12.46 -0.69
C THR A 17 14.46 12.27 -1.72
N ALA A 18 14.40 13.10 -2.76
CA ALA A 18 13.40 13.00 -3.82
C ALA A 18 13.57 11.70 -4.63
N LEU A 19 14.81 11.37 -5.03
CA LEU A 19 15.12 10.13 -5.75
C LEU A 19 14.77 8.89 -4.92
N LYS A 20 15.09 8.89 -3.63
CA LYS A 20 14.71 7.81 -2.71
C LYS A 20 13.19 7.67 -2.61
N SER A 21 12.48 8.78 -2.44
CA SER A 21 11.01 8.78 -2.33
C SER A 21 10.35 8.24 -3.60
N TYR A 22 10.84 8.66 -4.77
CA TYR A 22 10.39 8.14 -6.06
C TYR A 22 10.62 6.62 -6.16
N SER A 23 11.81 6.15 -5.80
CA SER A 23 12.14 4.72 -5.81
C SER A 23 11.24 3.91 -4.87
N ASP A 24 10.98 4.41 -3.67
CA ASP A 24 10.17 3.73 -2.66
C ASP A 24 8.69 3.65 -3.10
N VAL A 25 8.13 4.73 -3.66
CA VAL A 25 6.78 4.74 -4.25
C VAL A 25 6.68 3.75 -5.40
N ASN A 26 7.66 3.73 -6.31
CA ASN A 26 7.66 2.81 -7.44
C ASN A 26 7.71 1.34 -7.00
N LYS A 27 8.50 1.01 -5.97
CA LYS A 27 8.53 -0.33 -5.36
C LYS A 27 7.18 -0.72 -4.75
N GLY A 28 6.49 0.23 -4.11
CA GLY A 28 5.15 -0.01 -3.57
C GLY A 28 4.14 -0.39 -4.66
N PHE A 29 4.15 0.32 -5.80
CA PHE A 29 3.33 -0.07 -6.95
C PHE A 29 3.69 -1.43 -7.53
N GLN A 30 4.99 -1.75 -7.62
CA GLN A 30 5.44 -3.08 -8.06
C GLN A 30 4.97 -4.19 -7.12
N ALA A 31 5.00 -3.96 -5.81
CA ALA A 31 4.49 -4.90 -4.83
C ALA A 31 2.98 -5.13 -5.01
N ILE A 32 2.19 -4.06 -5.16
CA ILE A 32 0.74 -4.16 -5.40
C ILE A 32 0.43 -4.96 -6.68
N ALA A 33 1.16 -4.69 -7.76
CA ALA A 33 0.99 -5.41 -9.02
C ALA A 33 1.35 -6.90 -8.88
N ALA A 34 2.41 -7.22 -8.15
CA ALA A 34 2.82 -8.59 -7.90
C ALA A 34 1.77 -9.35 -7.07
N GLU A 35 1.23 -8.72 -6.03
CA GLU A 35 0.19 -9.30 -5.18
C GLU A 35 -1.09 -9.59 -5.98
N ALA A 36 -1.57 -8.61 -6.76
CA ALA A 36 -2.75 -8.78 -7.60
C ALA A 36 -2.57 -9.90 -8.64
N ALA A 37 -1.36 -10.04 -9.21
CA ALA A 37 -1.05 -11.11 -10.13
C ALA A 37 -1.06 -12.49 -9.44
N GLU A 38 -0.51 -12.60 -8.23
CA GLU A 38 -0.51 -13.84 -7.46
C GLU A 38 -1.94 -14.25 -7.06
N TYR A 39 -2.76 -13.30 -6.59
CA TYR A 39 -4.17 -13.56 -6.30
C TYR A 39 -4.95 -14.02 -7.54
N SER A 40 -4.72 -13.38 -8.69
CA SER A 40 -5.36 -13.78 -9.95
C SER A 40 -4.97 -15.20 -10.35
N LYS A 41 -3.69 -15.56 -10.22
CA LYS A 41 -3.19 -16.89 -10.50
C LYS A 41 -3.82 -17.93 -9.57
N LYS A 42 -3.85 -17.64 -8.27
CA LYS A 42 -4.49 -18.50 -7.27
C LYS A 42 -5.98 -18.71 -7.57
N SER A 43 -6.71 -17.62 -7.83
CA SER A 43 -8.14 -17.66 -8.13
C SER A 43 -8.44 -18.53 -9.36
N PHE A 44 -7.59 -18.45 -10.39
CA PHE A 44 -7.71 -19.30 -11.56
C PHE A 44 -7.47 -20.78 -11.24
N GLN A 45 -6.42 -21.08 -10.47
CA GLN A 45 -6.12 -22.45 -10.03
C GLN A 45 -7.25 -23.05 -9.18
N ASP A 46 -7.75 -22.29 -8.20
CA ASP A 46 -8.88 -22.69 -7.35
C ASP A 46 -10.13 -23.01 -8.22
N GLY A 47 -10.41 -22.17 -9.22
CA GLY A 47 -11.54 -22.37 -10.14
C GLY A 47 -11.39 -23.62 -11.01
N VAL A 48 -10.20 -23.88 -11.55
CA VAL A 48 -9.91 -25.11 -12.31
C VAL A 48 -10.09 -26.33 -11.42
N THR A 49 -9.51 -26.34 -10.22
CA THR A 49 -9.66 -27.45 -9.27
C THR A 49 -11.12 -27.68 -8.89
N HIS A 50 -11.90 -26.61 -8.67
CA HIS A 50 -13.32 -26.72 -8.40
C HIS A 50 -14.07 -27.37 -9.57
N PHE A 51 -13.82 -26.91 -10.79
CA PHE A 51 -14.47 -27.46 -11.99
C PHE A 51 -14.13 -28.94 -12.21
N GLU A 52 -12.86 -29.32 -12.10
CA GLU A 52 -12.41 -30.72 -12.21
C GLU A 52 -13.09 -31.60 -11.17
N THR A 53 -13.16 -31.12 -9.92
CA THR A 53 -13.81 -31.85 -8.83
C THR A 53 -15.31 -31.97 -9.07
N LEU A 54 -15.96 -30.87 -9.49
CA LEU A 54 -17.39 -30.82 -9.77
C LEU A 54 -17.77 -31.77 -10.92
N ALA A 55 -16.95 -31.88 -11.95
CA ALA A 55 -17.19 -32.81 -13.06
C ALA A 55 -17.16 -34.29 -12.63
N GLY A 56 -16.51 -34.61 -11.51
CA GLY A 56 -16.39 -35.98 -10.99
C GLY A 56 -17.47 -36.42 -9.99
N VAL A 57 -18.34 -35.51 -9.53
CA VAL A 57 -19.35 -35.84 -8.51
C VAL A 57 -20.51 -36.64 -9.11
N LYS A 58 -21.09 -37.54 -8.31
CA LYS A 58 -22.12 -38.51 -8.77
C LYS A 58 -23.53 -38.21 -8.24
N SER A 59 -23.70 -37.16 -7.45
CA SER A 59 -24.99 -36.77 -6.88
C SER A 59 -25.15 -35.25 -6.82
N PHE A 60 -26.39 -34.81 -6.78
CA PHE A 60 -26.72 -33.40 -6.61
C PHE A 60 -26.31 -32.87 -5.23
N GLU A 61 -26.51 -33.64 -4.14
CA GLU A 61 -26.03 -33.21 -2.82
C GLU A 61 -24.53 -32.93 -2.81
N ALA A 62 -23.70 -33.82 -3.41
CA ALA A 62 -22.25 -33.61 -3.46
C ALA A 62 -21.87 -32.38 -4.29
N ALA A 63 -22.56 -32.15 -5.41
CA ALA A 63 -22.36 -30.93 -6.22
C ALA A 63 -22.72 -29.66 -5.42
N PHE A 64 -23.82 -29.70 -4.67
CA PHE A 64 -24.29 -28.58 -3.87
C PHE A 64 -23.34 -28.26 -2.70
N GLU A 65 -22.86 -29.29 -1.99
CA GLU A 65 -21.86 -29.14 -0.93
C GLU A 65 -20.55 -28.56 -1.47
N LEU A 66 -20.08 -29.05 -2.62
CA LEU A 66 -18.86 -28.56 -3.26
C LEU A 66 -19.00 -27.09 -3.69
N GLN A 67 -20.09 -26.73 -4.37
CA GLN A 67 -20.36 -25.36 -4.78
C GLN A 67 -20.47 -24.41 -3.59
N THR A 68 -21.16 -24.82 -2.53
CA THR A 68 -21.30 -24.02 -1.30
C THR A 68 -19.94 -23.77 -0.65
N SER A 69 -19.11 -24.81 -0.57
CA SER A 69 -17.76 -24.71 -0.02
C SER A 69 -16.86 -23.80 -0.85
N PHE A 70 -16.92 -23.90 -2.19
CA PHE A 70 -16.18 -23.05 -3.11
C PHE A 70 -16.58 -21.57 -3.01
N VAL A 71 -17.88 -21.27 -2.93
CA VAL A 71 -18.36 -19.89 -2.77
C VAL A 71 -17.90 -19.30 -1.43
N LYS A 72 -17.99 -20.09 -0.35
CA LYS A 72 -17.53 -19.66 0.97
C LYS A 72 -16.03 -19.35 0.97
N SER A 73 -15.20 -20.26 0.48
CA SER A 73 -13.76 -20.08 0.46
C SER A 73 -13.34 -18.95 -0.48
N SER A 74 -13.99 -18.82 -1.64
CA SER A 74 -13.76 -17.72 -2.59
C SER A 74 -14.06 -16.36 -1.96
N TYR A 75 -15.13 -16.26 -1.17
CA TYR A 75 -15.48 -15.03 -0.44
C TYR A 75 -14.44 -14.70 0.65
N GLU A 76 -14.06 -15.69 1.47
CA GLU A 76 -13.04 -15.52 2.51
C GLU A 76 -11.69 -15.07 1.92
N ASN A 77 -11.26 -15.71 0.83
CA ASN A 77 -10.03 -15.37 0.12
C ASN A 77 -10.10 -13.96 -0.48
N PHE A 78 -11.22 -13.59 -1.09
CA PHE A 78 -11.40 -12.25 -1.65
C PHE A 78 -11.32 -11.16 -0.57
N VAL A 79 -11.99 -11.35 0.57
CA VAL A 79 -11.96 -10.37 1.66
C VAL A 79 -10.55 -10.24 2.24
N ALA A 80 -9.85 -11.36 2.39
CA ALA A 80 -8.45 -11.35 2.84
C ALA A 80 -7.56 -10.57 1.87
N GLU A 81 -7.68 -10.83 0.57
CA GLU A 81 -6.92 -10.12 -0.47
C GLU A 81 -7.25 -8.63 -0.52
N ALA A 82 -8.54 -8.27 -0.48
CA ALA A 82 -8.97 -6.87 -0.48
C ALA A 82 -8.43 -6.11 0.73
N THR A 83 -8.40 -6.76 1.90
CA THR A 83 -7.80 -6.21 3.12
C THR A 83 -6.30 -5.97 2.92
N LYS A 84 -5.58 -6.97 2.39
CA LYS A 84 -4.14 -6.89 2.13
C LYS A 84 -3.79 -5.79 1.13
N LEU A 85 -4.50 -5.72 0.00
CA LEU A 85 -4.32 -4.64 -0.98
C LEU A 85 -4.62 -3.27 -0.36
N GLY A 86 -5.66 -3.17 0.47
CA GLY A 86 -5.98 -1.94 1.22
C GLY A 86 -4.84 -1.47 2.11
N GLU A 87 -4.20 -2.38 2.85
CA GLU A 87 -3.02 -2.10 3.67
C GLU A 87 -1.83 -1.65 2.81
N MET A 88 -1.58 -2.32 1.68
CA MET A 88 -0.50 -1.97 0.76
C MET A 88 -0.69 -0.56 0.17
N TYR A 89 -1.91 -0.20 -0.21
CA TYR A 89 -2.23 1.16 -0.67
C TYR A 89 -2.06 2.20 0.46
N ALA A 90 -2.45 1.87 1.69
CA ALA A 90 -2.24 2.75 2.83
C ALA A 90 -0.75 2.99 3.10
N ASP A 91 0.07 1.95 3.02
CA ASP A 91 1.52 2.05 3.23
C ASP A 91 2.23 2.78 2.09
N LEU A 92 1.77 2.61 0.85
CA LEU A 92 2.20 3.41 -0.29
C LEU A 92 1.90 4.89 -0.07
N ALA A 93 0.68 5.22 0.37
CA ALA A 93 0.30 6.60 0.70
C ALA A 93 1.20 7.19 1.80
N LYS A 94 1.42 6.46 2.91
CA LYS A 94 2.34 6.90 3.97
C LYS A 94 3.75 7.17 3.43
N THR A 95 4.25 6.28 2.58
CA THR A 95 5.58 6.42 1.95
C THR A 95 5.65 7.66 1.06
N ALA A 96 4.60 7.93 0.28
CA ALA A 96 4.52 9.12 -0.58
C ALA A 96 4.43 10.43 0.22
N TYR A 97 3.79 10.42 1.39
CA TYR A 97 3.63 11.62 2.23
C TYR A 97 4.81 11.88 3.18
N LYS A 98 5.66 10.88 3.42
CA LYS A 98 6.80 10.97 4.34
C LYS A 98 7.72 12.20 4.14
N PRO A 99 8.06 12.63 2.91
CA PRO A 99 8.93 13.80 2.71
C PRO A 99 8.35 15.12 3.25
N TYR A 100 7.04 15.18 3.47
CA TYR A 100 6.35 16.38 3.95
C TYR A 100 6.23 16.45 5.48
N GLU A 101 6.43 15.35 6.20
CA GLU A 101 6.25 15.30 7.66
C GLU A 101 7.18 16.27 8.41
N ALA A 102 8.48 16.27 8.10
CA ALA A 102 9.46 17.12 8.79
C ALA A 102 9.30 18.62 8.44
N PRO A 103 9.12 19.03 7.18
CA PRO A 103 8.81 20.42 6.83
C PRO A 103 7.53 20.95 7.51
N VAL A 104 6.46 20.14 7.54
CA VAL A 104 5.19 20.52 8.20
C VAL A 104 5.39 20.68 9.70
N ALA A 105 6.04 19.71 10.37
CA ALA A 105 6.34 19.80 11.79
C ALA A 105 7.20 21.02 12.15
N ALA A 106 8.19 21.36 11.31
CA ALA A 106 9.00 22.56 11.48
C ALA A 106 8.16 23.85 11.34
N ALA A 107 7.27 23.92 10.35
CA ALA A 107 6.37 25.05 10.15
C ALA A 107 5.39 25.22 11.33
N THR A 108 4.79 24.14 11.82
CA THR A 108 3.90 24.16 13.00
C THR A 108 4.64 24.63 14.25
N LYS A 109 5.88 24.17 14.46
CA LYS A 109 6.72 24.58 15.60
C LYS A 109 7.14 26.05 15.50
N ALA A 110 7.36 26.56 14.29
CA ALA A 110 7.64 27.98 14.07
C ALA A 110 6.40 28.85 14.33
N ALA A 111 5.23 28.41 13.87
CA ALA A 111 3.96 29.10 14.10
C ALA A 111 3.57 29.16 15.58
N SER A 112 3.72 28.05 16.33
CA SER A 112 3.43 28.03 17.77
C SER A 112 4.39 28.91 18.57
N LYS A 113 5.67 28.94 18.19
CA LYS A 113 6.65 29.85 18.79
C LYS A 113 6.30 31.32 18.52
N ALA A 114 5.89 31.65 17.30
CA ALA A 114 5.47 33.00 16.91
C ALA A 114 4.22 33.47 17.69
N ALA A 115 3.23 32.59 17.86
CA ALA A 115 2.01 32.87 18.63
C ALA A 115 2.30 33.10 20.13
N ALA A 116 3.20 32.31 20.72
CA ALA A 116 3.62 32.47 22.11
C ALA A 116 4.38 33.79 22.34
N THR A 117 5.22 34.22 21.39
CA THR A 117 5.88 35.54 21.47
C THR A 117 4.92 36.71 21.28
N ALA A 118 3.83 36.55 20.53
CA ALA A 118 2.83 37.60 20.31
C ALA A 118 1.85 37.78 21.49
N THR A 119 1.72 36.78 22.36
CA THR A 119 0.89 36.86 23.58
C THR A 119 1.68 37.25 24.83
N ALA A 120 3.00 37.30 24.74
CA ALA A 120 3.91 37.73 25.81
C ALA A 120 4.37 39.20 25.68
N ALA A 121 3.91 39.91 24.64
CA ALA A 121 4.16 41.33 24.37
C ALA A 121 2.86 42.13 24.59
#